data_AF-A0A1I8HIK1-F1
#
_entry.id   AF-A0A1I8HIK1-F1
#
_cell.length_a   1.000
_cell.length_b   1.000
_cell.length_c   1.000
_cell.angle_alpha   90.00
_cell.angle_beta   90.00
_cell.angle_gamma   90.00
#
_symmetry.space_group_name_H-M   'P 1'
#
loop_
_entity.id
_entity.type
_entity.pdbx_description
1 polymer ?
#
loop_
_entity_poly.entity_id
_entity_poly.type
_entity_poly.pdbx_seq_one_letter_code
_entity_poly.pdbx_strand_id
1 'polypeptide(L)'
;MVLALRLLLCVATCCFLSLPTVAAGCRSKWKQLRGDITEYKLITVLKVPKITDCLMKSSAAEAHAASFDAESGDCALLQCDRGGSDACRKCRHEKDASLPMLWIKDPSETCWRTFQHRVDGSVSFNRSWSEYASGFGQGESLNYWMGLEQLHQLTATGAWRVRWEFSDWNDNWYWAENAPFS
;
A
#
# COMPACT_ATOMS: atom_id res chain seq x y z
N MET A 1 6.15 -5.29 24.56
CA MET A 1 6.63 -5.71 23.23
C MET A 1 5.40 -5.94 22.37
N VAL A 2 5.22 -5.13 21.33
CA VAL A 2 3.96 -5.03 20.57
C VAL A 2 4.16 -5.74 19.24
N LEU A 3 3.32 -6.73 18.93
CA LEU A 3 3.14 -7.20 17.55
C LEU A 3 2.76 -5.99 16.70
N ALA A 4 3.50 -5.68 15.65
CA ALA A 4 3.06 -4.68 14.69
C ALA A 4 1.76 -5.20 14.07
N LEU A 5 0.68 -4.44 14.22
CA LEU A 5 -0.63 -4.73 13.65
C LEU A 5 -1.02 -3.53 12.82
N ARG A 6 -1.24 -3.73 11.52
CA ARG A 6 -1.67 -2.69 10.59
C ARG A 6 -2.98 -3.09 9.96
N LEU A 7 -3.87 -2.12 9.84
CA LEU A 7 -5.26 -2.32 9.47
C LEU A 7 -5.64 -1.35 8.37
N LEU A 8 -6.07 -1.91 7.25
CA LEU A 8 -6.17 -1.23 5.97
C LEU A 8 -7.56 -1.42 5.35
N LEU A 9 -8.12 -0.37 4.73
CA LEU A 9 -9.40 -0.40 4.02
C LEU A 9 -9.26 -0.09 2.53
N CYS A 10 -9.97 -0.84 1.67
CA CYS A 10 -10.02 -0.64 0.23
C CYS A 10 -11.44 -0.89 -0.31
N VAL A 11 -11.89 -0.12 -1.32
CA VAL A 11 -13.22 -0.29 -1.96
C VAL A 11 -13.23 -1.55 -2.85
N ALA A 12 -14.24 -2.40 -2.70
CA ALA A 12 -14.46 -3.57 -3.57
C ALA A 12 -15.28 -3.17 -4.81
N THR A 13 -14.65 -3.18 -5.99
CA THR A 13 -15.37 -3.09 -7.27
C THR A 13 -15.96 -4.46 -7.63
N CYS A 14 -17.28 -4.52 -7.88
CA CYS A 14 -17.98 -5.73 -8.32
C CYS A 14 -17.40 -6.30 -9.62
N CYS A 15 -16.84 -7.51 -9.58
CA CYS A 15 -16.64 -8.32 -10.78
C CYS A 15 -17.99 -8.89 -11.24
N PHE A 16 -18.62 -8.26 -12.24
CA PHE A 16 -19.64 -8.93 -13.06
C PHE A 16 -18.97 -9.61 -14.26
N LEU A 17 -19.32 -10.88 -14.44
CA LEU A 17 -18.85 -11.80 -15.47
C LEU A 17 -18.88 -11.20 -16.89
N SER A 18 -17.78 -11.35 -17.64
CA SER A 18 -17.84 -11.44 -19.11
C SER A 18 -16.73 -12.35 -19.66
N LEU A 19 -17.10 -13.13 -20.67
CA LEU A 19 -16.32 -14.18 -21.35
C LEU A 19 -15.06 -13.66 -22.07
N PRO A 20 -14.09 -14.54 -22.36
CA PRO A 20 -12.81 -14.14 -22.93
C PRO A 20 -12.92 -14.00 -24.44
N THR A 21 -12.55 -12.85 -24.99
CA THR A 21 -11.84 -12.69 -26.28
C THR A 21 -11.75 -11.22 -26.64
N VAL A 22 -10.73 -10.54 -26.14
CA VAL A 22 -10.00 -9.53 -26.92
C VAL A 22 -8.56 -9.63 -26.43
N ALA A 23 -7.61 -9.84 -27.33
CA ALA A 23 -6.20 -9.66 -27.03
C ALA A 23 -6.01 -8.21 -26.57
N ALA A 24 -6.01 -7.99 -25.25
CA ALA A 24 -5.67 -6.71 -24.68
C ALA A 24 -4.22 -6.45 -25.03
N GLY A 25 -3.98 -5.54 -25.97
CA GLY A 25 -2.65 -4.97 -26.14
C GLY A 25 -2.17 -4.50 -24.78
N CYS A 26 -1.14 -5.15 -24.26
CA CYS A 26 -0.68 -5.03 -22.88
C CYS A 26 -0.05 -3.64 -22.69
N ARG A 27 -0.87 -2.61 -22.45
CA ARG A 27 -0.40 -1.35 -21.88
C ARG A 27 -0.37 -1.53 -20.38
N SER A 28 0.71 -2.08 -19.85
CA SER A 28 1.04 -1.90 -18.45
C SER A 28 1.24 -0.40 -18.21
N LYS A 29 0.22 0.28 -17.66
CA LYS A 29 0.26 1.74 -17.46
C LYS A 29 0.95 2.02 -16.14
N TRP A 30 2.26 2.19 -16.20
CA TRP A 30 3.03 2.71 -15.09
C TRP A 30 2.53 4.10 -14.69
N LYS A 31 2.16 4.29 -13.42
CA LYS A 31 1.80 5.60 -12.87
C LYS A 31 2.91 6.07 -11.94
N GLN A 32 3.33 7.30 -12.13
CA GLN A 32 4.26 7.94 -11.24
C GLN A 32 3.54 8.47 -10.00
N LEU A 33 4.03 8.11 -8.82
CA LEU A 33 3.48 8.56 -7.53
C LEU A 33 4.56 8.53 -6.44
N ARG A 34 4.36 9.31 -5.39
CA ARG A 34 5.19 9.22 -4.18
C ARG A 34 4.69 8.07 -3.32
N GLY A 35 5.62 7.26 -2.83
CA GLY A 35 5.28 6.10 -2.04
C GLY A 35 6.39 5.70 -1.10
N ASP A 36 6.00 5.07 0.00
CA ASP A 36 6.94 4.44 0.92
C ASP A 36 7.45 3.12 0.31
N ILE A 37 8.77 2.92 0.35
CA ILE A 37 9.44 1.73 -0.15
C ILE A 37 9.66 0.66 0.93
N THR A 38 9.33 0.95 2.20
CA THR A 38 9.56 0.01 3.32
C THR A 38 8.79 -1.30 3.19
N GLU A 39 7.67 -1.31 2.47
CA GLU A 39 6.88 -2.51 2.15
C GLU A 39 7.31 -3.16 0.82
N TYR A 40 8.39 -2.71 0.21
CA TYR A 40 8.90 -3.27 -1.04
C TYR A 40 10.26 -3.94 -0.83
N LYS A 41 10.42 -5.12 -1.40
CA LYS A 41 11.70 -5.81 -1.51
C LYS A 41 12.38 -5.45 -2.82
N LEU A 42 13.67 -5.11 -2.72
CA LEU A 42 14.52 -4.90 -3.88
C LEU A 42 14.75 -6.24 -4.60
N ILE A 43 14.34 -6.30 -5.86
CA ILE A 43 14.67 -7.43 -6.75
C ILE A 43 16.11 -7.26 -7.23
N THR A 44 16.40 -6.11 -7.85
CA THR A 44 17.71 -5.80 -8.42
C THR A 44 17.83 -4.31 -8.76
N VAL A 45 19.06 -3.85 -8.98
CA VAL A 45 19.36 -2.52 -9.49
C VAL A 45 20.06 -2.68 -10.84
N LEU A 46 19.55 -1.99 -11.86
CA LEU A 46 20.08 -2.00 -13.21
C LEU A 46 20.58 -0.59 -13.56
N LYS A 47 21.71 -0.51 -14.27
CA LYS A 47 22.17 0.75 -14.88
C LYS A 47 21.49 0.93 -16.23
N VAL A 48 20.68 1.98 -16.35
CA VAL A 48 19.98 2.33 -17.59
C VAL A 48 20.00 3.84 -17.84
N PRO A 49 20.09 4.28 -19.10
CA PRO A 49 20.26 5.70 -19.40
C PRO A 49 18.96 6.50 -19.27
N LYS A 50 17.80 5.84 -19.37
CA LYS A 50 16.49 6.51 -19.38
C LYS A 50 15.46 5.75 -18.57
N ILE A 51 14.49 6.49 -18.05
CA ILE A 51 13.32 5.93 -17.38
C ILE A 51 12.55 4.93 -18.25
N THR A 52 12.46 5.16 -19.57
CA THR A 52 11.76 4.24 -20.48
C THR A 52 12.38 2.86 -20.47
N ASP A 53 13.71 2.78 -20.41
CA ASP A 53 14.44 1.51 -20.34
C ASP A 53 14.20 0.85 -18.98
N CYS A 54 14.18 1.65 -17.90
CA CYS A 54 13.84 1.18 -16.57
C CYS A 54 12.44 0.54 -16.51
N LEU A 55 11.42 1.20 -17.05
CA LEU A 55 10.05 0.68 -17.05
C LEU A 55 9.88 -0.57 -17.93
N MET A 56 10.59 -0.64 -19.06
CA MET A 56 10.63 -1.83 -19.91
C MET A 56 11.25 -3.02 -19.18
N LYS A 57 12.41 -2.82 -18.52
CA LYS A 57 13.07 -3.85 -17.72
C LYS A 57 12.23 -4.27 -16.52
N SER A 58 11.60 -3.32 -15.85
CA SER A 58 10.70 -3.58 -14.71
C SER A 58 9.48 -4.39 -15.14
N SER A 59 8.93 -4.12 -16.33
CA SER A 59 7.82 -4.90 -16.88
C SER A 59 8.24 -6.34 -17.17
N ALA A 60 9.43 -6.54 -17.75
CA ALA A 60 9.97 -7.87 -18.07
C ALA A 60 10.32 -8.71 -16.83
N ALA A 61 10.68 -8.05 -15.72
CA ALA A 61 10.95 -8.68 -14.43
C ALA A 61 9.71 -8.83 -13.55
N GLU A 62 8.52 -8.51 -14.08
CA GLU A 62 7.25 -8.54 -13.35
C GLU A 62 7.24 -7.69 -12.07
N ALA A 63 8.09 -6.66 -11.99
CA ALA A 63 8.18 -5.79 -10.83
C ALA A 63 6.86 -5.04 -10.60
N HIS A 64 6.48 -4.91 -9.33
CA HIS A 64 5.28 -4.17 -8.91
C HIS A 64 5.52 -2.65 -8.89
N ALA A 65 6.75 -2.25 -8.59
CA ALA A 65 7.19 -0.86 -8.57
C ALA A 65 8.61 -0.72 -9.14
N ALA A 66 8.96 0.50 -9.54
CA ALA A 66 10.30 0.86 -9.93
C ALA A 66 10.66 2.23 -9.37
N SER A 67 11.90 2.41 -8.95
CA SER A 67 12.49 3.74 -8.74
C SER A 67 13.58 3.97 -9.79
N PHE A 68 13.73 5.22 -10.21
CA PHE A 68 14.73 5.60 -11.18
C PHE A 68 15.39 6.90 -10.75
N ASP A 69 16.71 6.87 -10.70
CA ASP A 69 17.54 8.04 -10.48
C ASP A 69 18.18 8.46 -11.80
N ALA A 70 17.85 9.67 -12.24
CA ALA A 70 18.33 10.22 -13.51
C ALA A 70 19.79 10.67 -13.46
N GLU A 71 20.34 10.95 -12.27
CA GLU A 71 21.73 11.38 -12.11
C GLU A 71 22.68 10.19 -12.17
N SER A 72 22.34 9.13 -11.44
CA SER A 72 23.16 7.91 -11.37
C SER A 72 22.83 6.88 -12.46
N GLY A 73 21.66 6.98 -13.10
CA GLY A 73 21.12 6.00 -14.03
C GLY A 73 20.67 4.71 -13.34
N ASP A 74 20.51 4.71 -12.01
CA ASP A 74 20.07 3.53 -11.26
C ASP A 74 18.56 3.31 -11.41
N CYS A 75 18.20 2.12 -11.85
CA CYS A 75 16.83 1.63 -11.93
C CYS A 75 16.66 0.49 -10.93
N ALA A 76 15.98 0.76 -9.82
CA ALA A 76 15.67 -0.26 -8.83
C ALA A 76 14.31 -0.89 -9.13
N LEU A 77 14.28 -2.22 -9.25
CA LEU A 77 13.08 -3.00 -9.46
C LEU A 77 12.57 -3.50 -8.10
N LEU A 78 11.30 -3.27 -7.82
CA LEU A 78 10.71 -3.45 -6.50
C LEU A 78 9.50 -4.39 -6.55
N GLN A 79 9.47 -5.33 -5.62
CA GLN A 79 8.37 -6.27 -5.42
C GLN A 79 7.66 -5.96 -4.10
N CYS A 80 6.33 -5.91 -4.10
CA CYS A 80 5.57 -5.78 -2.86
C CYS A 80 5.85 -6.97 -1.94
N ASP A 81 6.22 -6.71 -0.68
CA ASP A 81 6.53 -7.74 0.30
C ASP A 81 5.31 -8.20 1.12
N ARG A 82 4.21 -7.45 1.03
CA ARG A 82 2.91 -7.74 1.64
C ARG A 82 2.01 -8.56 0.72
N GLY A 83 2.53 -9.34 -0.22
CA GLY A 83 1.73 -10.18 -1.12
C GLY A 83 1.49 -9.54 -2.50
N GLY A 84 0.23 -9.38 -2.90
CA GLY A 84 -0.15 -8.94 -4.25
C GLY A 84 0.35 -7.53 -4.61
N SER A 85 0.34 -7.19 -5.91
CA SER A 85 0.81 -5.89 -6.41
C SER A 85 0.06 -4.68 -5.84
N ASP A 86 -1.18 -4.85 -5.39
CA ASP A 86 -2.02 -3.82 -4.80
C ASP A 86 -1.86 -3.70 -3.27
N ALA A 87 -1.27 -4.70 -2.59
CA ALA A 87 -1.20 -4.74 -1.12
C ALA A 87 -0.35 -3.61 -0.52
N CYS A 88 0.75 -3.25 -1.19
CA CYS A 88 1.65 -2.18 -0.76
C CYS A 88 1.16 -0.78 -1.16
N ARG A 89 0.07 -0.67 -1.92
CA ARG A 89 -0.45 0.62 -2.37
C ARG A 89 -1.32 1.26 -1.30
N LYS A 90 -0.80 2.28 -0.62
CA LYS A 90 -1.56 3.05 0.38
C LYS A 90 -2.11 4.35 -0.22
N CYS A 91 -3.23 4.83 0.30
CA CYS A 91 -3.84 6.12 -0.10
C CYS A 91 -3.11 7.35 0.47
N ARG A 92 -1.98 7.14 1.15
CA ARG A 92 -1.29 8.22 1.88
C ARG A 92 -0.80 9.28 0.92
N HIS A 93 -0.85 10.53 1.41
CA HIS A 93 -0.71 11.76 0.65
C HIS A 93 0.40 11.70 -0.41
N GLU A 94 -0.01 11.71 -1.69
CA GLU A 94 0.82 12.08 -2.85
C GLU A 94 1.57 13.43 -2.65
N LYS A 95 1.17 14.20 -1.62
CA LYS A 95 1.73 15.50 -1.23
C LYS A 95 2.85 15.43 -0.19
N ASP A 96 3.15 14.26 0.39
CA ASP A 96 4.30 14.14 1.28
C ASP A 96 5.59 14.18 0.45
N ALA A 97 6.23 15.35 0.43
CA ALA A 97 7.44 15.60 -0.33
C ALA A 97 8.66 14.83 0.19
N SER A 98 8.59 14.26 1.40
CA SER A 98 9.67 13.44 1.97
C SER A 98 9.76 12.05 1.35
N LEU A 99 8.68 11.59 0.70
CA LEU A 99 8.64 10.26 0.09
C LEU A 99 9.29 10.24 -1.31
N PRO A 100 10.00 9.15 -1.64
CA PRO A 100 10.63 8.99 -2.95
C PRO A 100 9.59 8.88 -4.07
N MET A 101 10.00 9.29 -5.27
CA MET A 101 9.21 9.10 -6.49
C MET A 101 9.34 7.65 -6.97
N LEU A 102 8.19 7.00 -7.16
CA LEU A 102 8.08 5.64 -7.67
C LEU A 102 7.22 5.61 -8.93
N TRP A 103 7.44 4.59 -9.76
CA TRP A 103 6.53 4.18 -10.81
C TRP A 103 5.88 2.88 -10.36
N ILE A 104 4.55 2.87 -10.25
CA ILE A 104 3.77 1.68 -9.86
C ILE A 104 3.15 1.08 -11.12
N LYS A 105 3.32 -0.24 -11.30
CA LYS A 105 2.75 -0.99 -12.41
C LYS A 105 1.26 -1.19 -12.19
N ASP A 106 0.46 -0.88 -13.21
CA ASP A 106 -0.98 -1.13 -13.24
C ASP A 106 -1.68 -0.81 -11.92
N PRO A 107 -1.54 0.43 -11.39
CA PRO A 107 -2.17 0.76 -10.13
C PRO A 107 -3.66 0.54 -10.30
N SER A 108 -4.25 -0.22 -9.37
CA SER A 108 -5.70 -0.25 -9.22
C SER A 108 -6.24 1.20 -9.14
N GLU A 109 -7.53 1.41 -9.33
CA GLU A 109 -8.10 2.72 -8.98
C GLU A 109 -8.18 2.91 -7.46
N THR A 110 -8.07 1.82 -6.70
CA THR A 110 -8.33 1.75 -5.27
C THR A 110 -7.06 1.49 -4.44
N CYS A 111 -6.84 2.29 -3.39
CA CYS A 111 -5.70 2.18 -2.51
C CYS A 111 -6.13 1.79 -1.10
N TRP A 112 -5.18 1.36 -0.26
CA TRP A 112 -5.43 1.01 1.13
C TRP A 112 -5.30 2.22 2.06
N ARG A 113 -6.36 2.55 2.81
CA ARG A 113 -6.32 3.58 3.86
C ARG A 113 -6.04 2.94 5.21
N THR A 114 -5.06 3.45 5.95
CA THR A 114 -4.72 2.92 7.28
C THR A 114 -5.66 3.51 8.33
N PHE A 115 -6.35 2.66 9.09
CA PHE A 115 -7.20 3.11 10.20
C PHE A 115 -6.67 2.72 11.58
N GLN A 116 -5.78 1.73 11.65
CA GLN A 116 -5.03 1.41 12.85
C GLN A 116 -3.63 0.95 12.46
N HIS A 117 -2.62 1.41 13.21
CA HIS A 117 -1.25 0.98 13.02
C HIS A 117 -0.53 0.91 14.37
N ARG A 118 0.18 -0.20 14.62
CA ARG A 118 1.14 -0.36 15.71
C ARG A 118 2.53 -0.58 15.14
N VAL A 119 3.46 0.27 15.54
CA VAL A 119 4.90 0.13 15.21
C VAL A 119 5.68 -0.21 16.47
N ASP A 120 5.34 0.45 17.59
CA ASP A 120 6.05 0.30 18.85
C ASP A 120 5.14 0.64 20.05
N GLY A 121 5.76 0.88 21.21
CA GLY A 121 5.09 1.25 22.46
C GLY A 121 4.89 2.75 22.70
N SER A 122 5.20 3.63 21.75
CA SER A 122 5.21 5.10 21.95
C SER A 122 3.83 5.73 22.20
N VAL A 123 2.75 5.04 21.82
CA VAL A 123 1.38 5.48 22.06
C VAL A 123 0.63 4.41 22.86
N SER A 124 0.06 4.82 24.00
CA SER A 124 -0.85 3.95 24.77
C SER A 124 -2.15 3.73 24.01
N PHE A 125 -2.60 2.47 23.93
CA PHE A 125 -3.92 2.07 23.45
C PHE A 125 -4.89 1.75 24.61
N ASN A 126 -4.46 1.92 25.86
CA ASN A 126 -5.38 1.94 26.98
C ASN A 126 -6.00 3.33 27.07
N ARG A 127 -7.17 3.49 26.43
CA ARG A 127 -7.83 4.78 26.16
C ARG A 127 -9.30 4.70 26.52
N SER A 128 -9.87 5.86 26.82
CA SER A 128 -11.30 6.01 27.08
C SER A 128 -12.14 5.79 25.81
N TRP A 129 -13.45 5.55 25.98
CA TRP A 129 -14.38 5.44 24.85
C TRP A 129 -14.35 6.68 23.95
N SER A 130 -14.34 7.89 24.53
CA SER A 130 -14.33 9.15 23.78
C SER A 130 -13.07 9.32 22.91
N GLU A 131 -11.93 8.79 23.35
CA GLU A 131 -10.70 8.78 22.55
C GLU A 131 -10.78 7.73 21.43
N TYR A 132 -11.36 6.55 21.69
CA TYR A 132 -11.61 5.57 20.63
C TYR A 132 -12.64 6.05 19.60
N ALA A 133 -13.62 6.85 20.01
CA ALA A 133 -14.60 7.46 19.11
C ALA A 133 -13.94 8.49 18.18
N SER A 134 -13.15 9.41 18.75
CA SER A 134 -12.56 10.54 18.02
C SER A 134 -11.23 10.24 17.32
N GLY A 135 -10.48 9.22 17.75
CA GLY A 135 -9.16 8.88 17.21
C GLY A 135 -8.01 9.40 18.06
N PHE A 136 -6.83 8.77 17.91
CA PHE A 136 -5.62 9.17 18.63
C PHE A 136 -4.33 8.67 17.94
N GLY A 137 -3.18 9.17 18.38
CA GLY A 137 -1.86 8.73 17.94
C GLY A 137 -1.13 9.77 17.09
N GLN A 138 -0.17 9.30 16.30
CA GLN A 138 0.85 10.14 15.64
C GLN A 138 0.74 10.11 14.10
N GLY A 139 -0.44 9.73 13.60
CA GLY A 139 -0.72 9.64 12.17
C GLY A 139 -0.39 8.28 11.57
N GLU A 140 -0.91 8.04 10.37
CA GLU A 140 -1.00 6.71 9.77
C GLU A 140 0.35 5.98 9.57
N SER A 141 1.49 6.70 9.52
CA SER A 141 2.84 6.11 9.38
C SER A 141 3.40 5.59 10.71
N LEU A 142 2.84 6.02 11.84
CA LEU A 142 3.30 5.71 13.20
C LEU A 142 2.19 4.98 13.96
N ASN A 143 2.22 5.00 15.30
CA ASN A 143 1.14 4.43 16.10
C ASN A 143 -0.11 5.30 16.02
N TYR A 144 -1.21 4.74 15.51
CA TYR A 144 -2.39 5.52 15.15
C TYR A 144 -3.68 4.71 15.24
N TRP A 145 -4.75 5.42 15.60
CA TRP A 145 -6.14 4.98 15.54
C TRP A 145 -6.98 6.09 14.93
N MET A 146 -7.73 5.77 13.87
CA MET A 146 -8.52 6.71 13.09
C MET A 146 -9.70 7.32 13.84
N GLY A 147 -10.24 6.60 14.81
CA GLY A 147 -11.51 6.94 15.45
C GLY A 147 -12.67 6.15 14.86
N LEU A 148 -13.54 5.63 15.73
CA LEU A 148 -14.72 4.86 15.33
C LEU A 148 -15.71 5.71 14.54
N GLU A 149 -15.85 7.00 14.84
CA GLU A 149 -16.78 7.87 14.13
C GLU A 149 -16.37 8.07 12.67
N GLN A 150 -15.10 8.35 12.43
CA GLN A 150 -14.56 8.48 11.08
C GLN A 150 -14.58 7.13 10.34
N LEU A 151 -14.23 6.05 11.03
CA LEU A 151 -14.28 4.70 10.47
C LEU A 151 -15.71 4.35 10.02
N HIS A 152 -16.71 4.59 10.89
CA HIS A 152 -18.12 4.36 10.59
C HIS A 152 -18.59 5.22 9.41
N GLN A 153 -18.24 6.51 9.36
CA GLN A 153 -18.60 7.36 8.22
C GLN A 153 -18.02 6.85 6.90
N LEU A 154 -16.77 6.36 6.91
CA LEU A 154 -16.14 5.79 5.73
C LEU A 154 -16.84 4.51 5.28
N THR A 155 -17.17 3.63 6.22
CA THR A 155 -17.70 2.29 5.93
C THR A 155 -19.23 2.23 5.84
N ALA A 156 -19.94 3.30 6.23
CA ALA A 156 -21.40 3.39 6.17
C ALA A 156 -21.96 3.28 4.76
N THR A 157 -21.16 3.55 3.73
CA THR A 157 -21.57 3.44 2.33
C THR A 157 -20.54 2.67 1.51
N GLY A 158 -21.03 1.87 0.57
CA GLY A 158 -20.19 1.04 -0.30
C GLY A 158 -19.78 -0.30 0.31
N ALA A 159 -19.08 -1.10 -0.48
CA ALA A 159 -18.52 -2.37 -0.05
C ALA A 159 -17.02 -2.19 0.22
N TRP A 160 -16.64 -2.26 1.50
CA TRP A 160 -15.24 -2.17 1.90
C TRP A 160 -14.65 -3.55 2.16
N ARG A 161 -13.38 -3.70 1.83
CA ARG A 161 -12.55 -4.82 2.28
C ARG A 161 -11.63 -4.30 3.36
N VAL A 162 -11.44 -5.10 4.40
CA VAL A 162 -10.43 -4.87 5.43
C VAL A 162 -9.27 -5.83 5.24
N ARG A 163 -8.07 -5.33 5.42
CA ARG A 163 -6.84 -6.09 5.43
C ARG A 163 -6.12 -5.89 6.75
N TRP A 164 -5.85 -7.00 7.41
CA TRP A 164 -5.10 -7.11 8.66
C TRP A 164 -3.70 -7.55 8.29
N GLU A 165 -2.68 -6.81 8.70
CA GLU A 165 -1.27 -7.16 8.51
C GLU A 165 -0.61 -7.24 9.88
N PHE A 166 0.22 -8.26 10.08
CA PHE A 166 0.94 -8.44 11.33
C PHE A 166 2.33 -8.99 11.09
N SER A 167 3.29 -8.57 11.91
CA SER A 167 4.63 -9.13 11.92
C SER A 167 4.85 -10.01 13.15
N ASP A 168 5.61 -11.08 12.99
CA ASP A 168 6.17 -11.80 14.14
C ASP A 168 7.49 -11.16 14.62
N TRP A 169 8.09 -11.76 15.65
CA TRP A 169 9.33 -11.29 16.27
C TRP A 169 10.58 -11.47 15.40
N ASN A 170 10.45 -12.19 14.27
CA ASN A 170 11.51 -12.47 13.31
C ASN A 170 11.31 -11.66 12.00
N ASP A 171 10.51 -10.60 12.06
CA ASP A 171 10.17 -9.73 10.92
C ASP A 171 9.47 -10.46 9.76
N ASN A 172 8.84 -11.62 10.00
CA ASN A 172 7.97 -12.24 9.01
C ASN A 172 6.61 -11.56 9.03
N TRP A 173 6.13 -11.17 7.84
CA TRP A 173 4.85 -10.53 7.66
C TRP A 173 3.77 -11.51 7.22
N TYR A 174 2.60 -11.36 7.81
CA TYR A 174 1.40 -12.12 7.52
C TYR A 174 0.24 -11.16 7.28
N TRP A 175 -0.77 -11.62 6.55
CA TRP A 175 -1.96 -10.84 6.33
C TRP A 175 -3.22 -11.69 6.21
N ALA A 176 -4.36 -11.06 6.46
CA ALA A 176 -5.69 -11.61 6.21
C ALA A 176 -6.57 -10.52 5.60
N GLU A 177 -7.38 -10.87 4.60
CA GLU A 177 -8.35 -9.97 4.00
C GLU A 177 -9.76 -10.47 4.25
N ASN A 178 -10.67 -9.56 4.59
CA ASN A 178 -12.09 -9.87 4.81
C ASN A 178 -12.96 -8.86 4.08
N ALA A 179 -14.09 -9.32 3.58
CA ALA A 179 -15.09 -8.50 2.91
C ALA A 179 -16.48 -9.14 3.10
N PRO A 180 -17.55 -8.34 3.29
CA PRO A 180 -17.53 -6.89 3.48
C PRO A 180 -17.05 -6.49 4.89
N PHE A 181 -16.58 -5.26 5.04
CA PHE A 181 -16.29 -4.62 6.31
C PHE A 181 -17.19 -3.39 6.50
N SER A 182 -17.79 -3.25 7.68
CA SER A 182 -18.70 -2.16 8.05
C SER A 182 -18.40 -1.66 9.46
#